data_AF-A0A8T4WT10-F1
#
_entry.id   AF-A0A8T4WT10-F1
#
_cell.length_a   1.000
_cell.length_b   1.000
_cell.length_c   1.000
_cell.angle_alpha   90.00
_cell.angle_beta   90.00
_cell.angle_gamma   90.00
#
_symmetry.space_group_name_H-M   'P 1'
#
loop_
_entity.id
_entity.type
_entity.pdbx_description
1 polymer ?
#
loop_
_entity_poly.entity_id
_entity_poly.type
_entity_poly.pdbx_seq_one_letter_code
_entity_poly.pdbx_strand_id
1 'polypeptide(L)'
;MEAKSLAQSPEFKKVLSRIAGEHGAEVAEVLASDGEATDEEIANETDIRLNLVRKILYDLYDHRIVSYKRSRDDETGWYVYHWRIEPEQALELLSENERTLLRKLQERLEHEKNTMFFTCSDDDCPRVEFDEAISNDFKCPQCGKKLKSFDNSGIINALERRIDSLKSDFPGS
;
A
#
# COMPACT_ATOMS: atom_id res chain seq x y z
N MET A 1 25.40 3.02 4.46
CA MET A 1 24.72 1.83 5.00
C MET A 1 24.47 0.93 3.82
N GLU A 2 25.04 -0.26 3.81
CA GLU A 2 24.97 -1.16 2.66
C GLU A 2 23.52 -1.60 2.40
N ALA A 3 23.12 -1.64 1.13
CA ALA A 3 21.82 -2.12 0.63
C ALA A 3 21.34 -3.43 1.33
N LYS A 4 22.29 -4.27 1.76
CA LYS A 4 22.05 -5.50 2.54
C LYS A 4 21.36 -5.29 3.88
N SER A 5 21.64 -4.23 4.63
CA SER A 5 21.03 -4.04 5.96
C SER A 5 19.59 -3.54 5.88
N LEU A 6 19.22 -2.87 4.78
CA LEU A 6 17.89 -2.30 4.56
C LEU A 6 16.92 -3.35 3.99
N ALA A 7 17.39 -4.21 3.09
CA ALA A 7 16.59 -5.31 2.55
C ALA A 7 16.18 -6.36 3.62
N GLN A 8 16.86 -6.37 4.77
CA GLN A 8 16.57 -7.29 5.87
C GLN A 8 15.63 -6.69 6.93
N SER A 9 15.17 -5.44 6.78
CA SER A 9 14.30 -4.83 7.80
C SER A 9 12.91 -5.50 7.84
N PRO A 10 12.29 -5.62 9.03
CA PRO A 10 10.93 -6.17 9.15
C PRO A 10 9.88 -5.40 8.33
N GLU A 11 10.07 -4.09 8.19
CA GLU A 11 9.22 -3.19 7.42
C GLU A 11 9.30 -3.52 5.93
N PHE A 12 10.52 -3.72 5.43
CA PHE A 12 10.77 -4.10 4.05
C PHE A 12 10.16 -5.47 3.72
N LYS A 13 10.34 -6.47 4.60
CA LYS A 13 9.73 -7.81 4.44
C LYS A 13 8.19 -7.74 4.39
N LYS A 14 7.54 -6.97 5.28
CA LYS A 14 6.08 -6.79 5.25
C LYS A 14 5.57 -6.23 3.93
N VAL A 15 6.36 -5.35 3.31
CA VAL A 15 5.99 -4.68 2.07
C VAL A 15 6.09 -5.63 0.90
N LEU A 16 7.19 -6.38 0.84
CA LEU A 16 7.38 -7.44 -0.16
C LEU A 16 6.23 -8.45 -0.11
N SER A 17 5.83 -8.87 1.09
CA SER A 17 4.68 -9.77 1.25
C SER A 17 3.35 -9.18 0.79
N ARG A 18 3.17 -7.86 0.92
CA ARG A 18 1.94 -7.18 0.49
C ARG A 18 1.87 -7.00 -1.03
N ILE A 19 3.01 -6.77 -1.68
CA ILE A 19 3.10 -6.52 -3.12
C ILE A 19 3.12 -7.83 -3.91
N ALA A 20 3.96 -8.77 -3.50
CA ALA A 20 4.23 -9.99 -4.26
C ALA A 20 3.72 -11.28 -3.58
N GLY A 21 2.92 -11.15 -2.50
CA GLY A 21 2.35 -12.29 -1.77
C GLY A 21 3.37 -12.97 -0.85
N GLU A 22 2.99 -14.12 -0.29
CA GLU A 22 3.76 -14.81 0.75
C GLU A 22 5.22 -15.09 0.35
N HIS A 23 5.45 -15.47 -0.91
CA HIS A 23 6.76 -15.80 -1.48
C HIS A 23 7.57 -14.56 -1.92
N GLY A 24 6.97 -13.36 -1.90
CA GLY A 24 7.65 -12.13 -2.34
C GLY A 24 8.87 -11.77 -1.51
N ALA A 25 8.82 -12.07 -0.20
CA ALA A 25 9.93 -11.84 0.71
C ALA A 25 11.10 -12.79 0.44
N GLU A 26 10.82 -14.06 0.12
CA GLU A 26 11.83 -15.07 -0.17
C GLU A 26 12.61 -14.74 -1.46
N VAL A 27 11.89 -14.37 -2.53
CA VAL A 27 12.51 -13.94 -3.80
C VAL A 27 13.40 -12.71 -3.62
N ALA A 28 12.94 -11.73 -2.84
CA ALA A 28 13.73 -10.53 -2.57
C ALA A 28 14.95 -10.80 -1.66
N GLU A 29 14.86 -11.79 -0.76
CA GLU A 29 15.95 -12.18 0.15
C GLU A 29 17.11 -12.83 -0.61
N VAL A 30 16.80 -13.65 -1.63
CA VAL A 30 17.81 -14.16 -2.59
C VAL A 30 18.51 -12.99 -3.30
N LEU A 31 17.74 -12.08 -3.89
CA LEU A 31 18.29 -10.91 -4.59
C LEU A 31 19.13 -9.99 -3.68
N ALA A 32 18.75 -9.85 -2.40
CA ALA A 32 19.51 -9.08 -1.42
C ALA A 32 20.81 -9.76 -1.00
N SER A 33 20.86 -11.10 -1.03
CA SER A 33 22.03 -11.89 -0.62
C SER A 33 23.08 -11.94 -1.73
N ASP A 34 22.63 -12.22 -2.95
CA ASP A 34 23.48 -12.45 -4.13
C ASP A 34 23.77 -11.17 -4.91
N GLY A 35 22.94 -10.15 -4.72
CA GLY A 35 23.06 -8.85 -5.38
C GLY A 35 22.51 -8.84 -6.80
N GLU A 36 22.71 -9.88 -7.59
CA GLU A 36 22.14 -10.07 -8.92
C GLU A 36 21.87 -11.57 -9.18
N ALA A 37 20.68 -11.92 -9.65
CA ALA A 37 20.31 -13.32 -9.94
C ALA A 37 19.30 -13.42 -11.10
N THR A 38 19.30 -14.55 -11.80
CA THR A 38 18.32 -14.90 -12.84
C THR A 38 17.04 -15.47 -12.23
N ASP A 39 15.96 -15.46 -12.99
CA ASP A 39 14.70 -16.09 -12.59
C ASP A 39 14.84 -17.61 -12.35
N GLU A 40 15.74 -18.28 -13.07
CA GLU A 40 16.06 -19.70 -12.85
C GLU A 40 16.87 -19.95 -11.58
N GLU A 41 17.88 -19.13 -11.30
CA GLU A 41 18.66 -19.22 -10.05
C GLU A 41 17.76 -19.01 -8.82
N ILE A 42 16.92 -17.98 -8.86
CA ILE A 42 15.97 -17.70 -7.78
C ILE A 42 14.99 -18.87 -7.58
N ALA A 43 14.45 -19.44 -8.67
CA ALA A 43 13.55 -20.58 -8.59
C ALA A 43 14.23 -21.81 -7.98
N ASN A 44 15.49 -22.07 -8.32
CA ASN A 44 16.26 -23.19 -7.79
C ASN A 44 16.60 -23.02 -6.31
N GLU A 45 16.94 -21.81 -5.87
CA GLU A 45 17.31 -21.55 -4.47
C GLU A 45 16.09 -21.54 -3.53
N THR A 46 14.96 -21.01 -4.00
CA THR A 46 13.73 -20.91 -3.21
C THR A 46 12.82 -22.15 -3.31
N ASP A 47 13.10 -23.08 -4.24
CA ASP A 47 12.20 -24.18 -4.62
C ASP A 47 10.80 -23.71 -5.09
N ILE A 48 10.70 -22.43 -5.48
CA ILE A 48 9.47 -21.85 -6.02
C ILE A 48 9.40 -22.15 -7.53
N ARG A 49 8.20 -22.49 -8.01
CA ARG A 49 7.97 -22.67 -9.45
C ARG A 49 8.39 -21.43 -10.24
N LEU A 50 9.23 -21.61 -11.26
CA LEU A 50 9.76 -20.56 -12.13
C LEU A 50 8.71 -19.56 -12.64
N ASN A 51 7.52 -20.02 -13.02
CA ASN A 51 6.44 -19.12 -13.47
C ASN A 51 5.92 -18.20 -12.37
N LEU A 52 5.89 -18.67 -11.12
CA LEU A 52 5.51 -17.86 -9.96
C LEU A 52 6.63 -16.86 -9.63
N VAL A 53 7.90 -17.28 -9.68
CA VAL A 53 9.06 -16.38 -9.52
C VAL A 53 9.01 -15.24 -10.54
N ARG A 54 8.79 -15.55 -11.82
CA ARG A 54 8.64 -14.52 -12.87
C ARG A 54 7.51 -13.55 -12.57
N LYS A 55 6.35 -14.05 -12.17
CA LYS A 55 5.22 -13.19 -11.79
C LYS A 55 5.59 -12.25 -10.63
N ILE A 56 6.22 -12.80 -9.59
CA ILE A 56 6.71 -12.02 -8.44
C ILE A 56 7.69 -10.94 -8.88
N LEU A 57 8.67 -11.29 -9.73
CA LEU A 57 9.67 -10.34 -10.23
C LEU A 57 9.05 -9.21 -11.03
N TYR A 58 8.03 -9.49 -11.85
CA TYR A 58 7.27 -8.46 -12.56
C TYR A 58 6.46 -7.59 -11.60
N ASP A 59 5.77 -8.18 -10.61
CA ASP A 59 5.03 -7.42 -9.61
C ASP A 59 5.98 -6.48 -8.82
N LEU A 60 7.16 -6.96 -8.44
CA LEU A 60 8.19 -6.14 -7.78
C LEU A 60 8.78 -5.06 -8.70
N TYR A 61 8.92 -5.34 -9.99
CA TYR A 61 9.43 -4.40 -10.99
C TYR A 61 8.45 -3.24 -11.22
N ASP A 62 7.16 -3.52 -11.33
CA ASP A 62 6.11 -2.51 -11.50
C ASP A 62 6.07 -1.54 -10.31
N HIS A 63 6.50 -2.01 -9.13
CA HIS A 63 6.64 -1.21 -7.92
C HIS A 63 8.06 -0.66 -7.72
N ARG A 64 8.95 -0.72 -8.73
CA ARG A 64 10.34 -0.23 -8.69
C ARG A 64 11.19 -0.78 -7.53
N ILE A 65 10.86 -1.98 -7.05
CA ILE A 65 11.60 -2.66 -5.97
C ILE A 65 12.79 -3.43 -6.54
N VAL A 66 12.67 -3.89 -7.79
CA VAL A 66 13.74 -4.56 -8.52
C VAL A 66 13.96 -3.90 -9.88
N SER A 67 15.18 -4.02 -10.38
CA SER A 67 15.56 -3.67 -11.74
C SER A 67 16.10 -4.92 -12.46
N TYR A 68 16.18 -4.88 -13.79
CA TYR A 68 16.79 -5.97 -14.55
C TYR A 68 17.72 -5.47 -15.64
N LYS A 69 18.69 -6.31 -16.00
CA LYS A 69 19.49 -6.18 -17.23
C LYS A 69 19.25 -7.40 -18.09
N ARG A 70 19.27 -7.21 -19.41
CA ARG A 70 19.25 -8.31 -20.37
C ARG A 70 20.65 -8.54 -20.93
N SER A 71 21.08 -9.78 -20.92
CA SER A 71 22.25 -10.26 -21.66
C SER A 71 21.77 -11.22 -22.75
N ARG A 72 22.59 -11.39 -23.79
CA ARG A 72 22.37 -12.45 -24.77
C ARG A 72 23.35 -13.56 -24.42
N ASP A 73 22.84 -14.75 -24.28
CA ASP A 73 23.67 -15.93 -24.12
C ASP A 73 24.37 -16.24 -25.44
N ASP A 74 25.71 -16.23 -25.44
CA ASP A 74 26.51 -16.40 -26.65
C ASP A 74 26.48 -17.83 -27.21
N GLU A 75 26.15 -18.83 -26.39
CA GLU A 75 26.12 -20.24 -26.78
C GLU A 75 24.77 -20.63 -27.40
N THR A 76 23.68 -20.19 -26.79
CA THR A 76 22.31 -20.59 -27.13
C THR A 76 21.55 -19.50 -27.89
N GLY A 77 22.02 -18.24 -27.82
CA GLY A 77 21.43 -17.09 -28.49
C GLY A 77 20.20 -16.50 -27.80
N TRP A 78 19.74 -17.07 -26.69
CA TRP A 78 18.58 -16.62 -25.91
C TRP A 78 18.90 -15.40 -25.05
N TYR A 79 17.86 -14.69 -24.62
CA TYR A 79 17.98 -13.58 -23.69
C TYR A 79 17.89 -14.07 -22.26
N VAL A 80 18.86 -13.68 -21.43
CA VAL A 80 18.87 -13.94 -19.99
C VAL A 80 18.62 -12.64 -19.24
N TYR A 81 17.73 -12.71 -18.25
CA TYR A 81 17.32 -11.57 -17.45
C TYR A 81 17.98 -11.68 -16.07
N HIS A 82 18.83 -10.71 -15.77
CA HIS A 82 19.51 -10.59 -14.49
C HIS A 82 18.80 -9.54 -13.65
N TRP A 83 18.25 -9.96 -12.52
CA TRP A 83 17.46 -9.13 -11.62
C TRP A 83 18.30 -8.64 -10.45
N ARG A 84 18.01 -7.42 -9.99
CA ARG A 84 18.69 -6.78 -8.86
C ARG A 84 17.69 -6.03 -7.99
N ILE A 85 17.91 -6.05 -6.68
CA ILE A 85 17.09 -5.30 -5.73
C ILE A 85 17.53 -3.84 -5.60
N GLU A 86 16.55 -2.93 -5.51
CA GLU A 86 16.72 -1.48 -5.40
C GLU A 86 16.12 -0.99 -4.05
N PRO A 87 16.75 -1.30 -2.90
CA PRO A 87 16.15 -1.10 -1.58
C PRO A 87 15.90 0.37 -1.23
N GLU A 88 16.72 1.28 -1.76
CA GLU A 88 16.52 2.73 -1.55
C GLU A 88 15.22 3.22 -2.21
N GLN A 89 14.97 2.83 -3.47
CA GLN A 89 13.76 3.22 -4.21
C GLN A 89 12.50 2.61 -3.59
N ALA A 90 12.60 1.36 -3.15
CA ALA A 90 11.51 0.66 -2.48
C ALA A 90 11.13 1.32 -1.15
N LEU A 91 12.10 1.79 -0.35
CA LEU A 91 11.83 2.52 0.90
C LEU A 91 11.30 3.93 0.68
N GLU A 92 11.77 4.62 -0.34
CA GLU A 92 11.24 5.94 -0.72
C GLU A 92 9.75 5.82 -1.08
N LEU A 93 9.41 4.87 -1.95
CA LEU A 93 8.01 4.58 -2.32
C LEU A 93 7.13 4.24 -1.12
N LEU A 94 7.68 3.53 -0.13
CA LEU A 94 6.95 3.22 1.09
C LEU A 94 6.65 4.46 1.91
N SER A 95 7.67 5.28 2.13
CA SER A 95 7.51 6.53 2.86
C SER A 95 6.50 7.46 2.17
N GLU A 96 6.50 7.52 0.84
CA GLU A 96 5.54 8.31 0.07
C GLU A 96 4.10 7.79 0.20
N ASN A 97 3.93 6.47 0.12
CA ASN A 97 2.62 5.82 0.27
C ASN A 97 2.07 6.01 1.68
N GLU A 98 2.91 5.87 2.71
CA GLU A 98 2.57 6.08 4.11
C GLU A 98 2.17 7.53 4.38
N ARG A 99 2.98 8.50 3.92
CA ARG A 99 2.66 9.92 4.01
C ARG A 99 1.35 10.25 3.30
N THR A 100 1.12 9.66 2.12
CA THR A 100 -0.12 9.85 1.37
C THR A 100 -1.33 9.29 2.11
N LEU A 101 -1.21 8.10 2.70
CA LEU A 101 -2.27 7.49 3.50
C LEU A 101 -2.57 8.33 4.76
N LEU A 102 -1.52 8.74 5.48
CA LEU A 102 -1.64 9.56 6.68
C LEU A 102 -2.34 10.89 6.36
N ARG A 103 -1.90 11.58 5.30
CA ARG A 103 -2.53 12.81 4.83
C ARG A 103 -4.02 12.62 4.54
N LYS A 104 -4.39 11.58 3.78
CA LYS A 104 -5.80 11.28 3.46
C LYS A 104 -6.64 11.00 4.72
N LEU A 105 -6.08 10.29 5.70
CA LEU A 105 -6.77 10.03 6.96
C LEU A 105 -6.92 11.30 7.79
N GLN A 106 -5.92 12.17 7.81
CA GLN A 106 -5.97 13.46 8.49
C GLN A 106 -6.99 14.40 7.84
N GLU A 107 -6.99 14.51 6.51
CA GLU A 107 -7.98 15.28 5.75
C GLU A 107 -9.40 14.79 6.05
N ARG A 108 -9.60 13.46 6.08
CA ARG A 108 -10.89 12.87 6.45
C ARG A 108 -11.25 13.20 7.90
N LEU A 109 -10.32 13.07 8.84
CA LEU A 109 -10.56 13.38 10.25
C LEU A 109 -10.94 14.86 10.45
N GLU A 110 -10.24 15.77 9.77
CA GLU A 110 -10.53 17.20 9.83
C GLU A 110 -11.91 17.51 9.28
N HIS A 111 -12.26 16.89 8.15
CA HIS A 111 -13.61 17.00 7.60
C HIS A 111 -14.67 16.46 8.57
N GLU A 112 -14.45 15.30 9.20
CA GLU A 112 -15.39 14.76 10.20
C GLU A 112 -15.53 15.67 11.43
N LYS A 113 -14.44 16.27 11.91
CA LYS A 113 -14.48 17.15 13.09
C LYS A 113 -15.16 18.48 12.83
N ASN A 114 -14.98 19.04 11.63
CA ASN A 114 -15.45 20.38 11.30
C ASN A 114 -16.80 20.40 10.58
N THR A 115 -17.34 19.23 10.21
CA THR A 115 -18.57 19.12 9.43
C THR A 115 -19.68 18.50 10.29
N MET A 116 -20.84 19.16 10.30
CA MET A 116 -22.06 18.60 10.88
C MET A 116 -22.77 17.74 9.83
N PHE A 117 -23.01 16.48 10.18
CA PHE A 117 -23.70 15.54 9.31
C PHE A 117 -25.13 15.32 9.76
N PHE A 118 -25.99 15.02 8.79
CA PHE A 118 -27.37 14.67 8.99
C PHE A 118 -27.69 13.38 8.23
N THR A 119 -28.55 12.54 8.82
CA THR A 119 -29.04 11.33 8.16
C THR A 119 -30.53 11.13 8.43
N CYS A 120 -31.19 10.36 7.58
CA CYS A 120 -32.55 9.92 7.84
C CYS A 120 -32.55 8.57 8.58
N SER A 121 -33.72 8.04 8.90
CA SER A 121 -33.84 6.78 9.65
C SER A 121 -33.65 5.50 8.80
N ASP A 122 -33.41 5.65 7.50
CA ASP A 122 -33.12 4.53 6.60
C ASP A 122 -31.61 4.41 6.40
N ASP A 123 -31.06 3.22 6.66
CA ASP A 123 -29.61 2.95 6.53
C ASP A 123 -29.11 2.99 5.08
N ASP A 124 -30.01 2.81 4.10
CA ASP A 124 -29.69 2.85 2.67
C ASP A 124 -29.57 4.29 2.11
N CYS A 125 -29.85 5.31 2.93
CA CYS A 125 -29.75 6.71 2.53
C CYS A 125 -28.40 7.31 2.96
N PRO A 126 -27.78 8.16 2.11
CA PRO A 126 -26.51 8.77 2.45
C PRO A 126 -26.66 9.76 3.60
N ARG A 127 -25.58 9.90 4.38
CA ARG A 127 -25.40 11.08 5.23
C ARG A 127 -25.14 12.29 4.35
N VAL A 128 -25.70 13.42 4.73
CA VAL A 128 -25.54 14.70 4.03
C VAL A 128 -24.93 15.73 4.97
N GLU A 129 -24.24 16.71 4.41
CA GLU A 129 -23.67 17.83 5.16
C GLU A 129 -24.75 18.86 5.52
N PHE A 130 -24.43 19.74 6.47
CA PHE A 130 -25.35 20.77 6.93
C PHE A 130 -25.87 21.69 5.81
N ASP A 131 -25.00 22.13 4.91
CA ASP A 131 -25.38 23.03 3.82
C ASP A 131 -26.36 22.37 2.85
N GLU A 132 -26.18 21.07 2.59
CA GLU A 132 -27.11 20.27 1.79
C GLU A 132 -28.42 20.03 2.55
N ALA A 133 -28.36 19.79 3.86
CA ALA A 133 -29.55 19.64 4.69
C ALA A 133 -30.38 20.94 4.69
N ILE A 134 -29.76 22.12 4.79
CA ILE A 134 -30.46 23.41 4.67
C ILE A 134 -31.10 23.55 3.30
N SER A 135 -30.35 23.29 2.24
CA SER A 135 -30.81 23.45 0.85
C SER A 135 -32.03 22.56 0.55
N ASN A 136 -32.17 21.43 1.25
CA ASN A 136 -33.28 20.50 1.12
C ASN A 136 -34.33 20.62 2.26
N ASP A 137 -34.37 21.73 3.01
CA ASP A 137 -35.31 21.94 4.13
C ASP A 137 -35.30 20.81 5.18
N PHE A 138 -34.11 20.26 5.46
CA PHE A 138 -33.88 19.08 6.29
C PHE A 138 -34.69 17.85 5.86
N LYS A 139 -34.90 17.68 4.55
CA LYS A 139 -35.47 16.47 3.96
C LYS A 139 -34.40 15.70 3.21
N CYS A 140 -34.41 14.39 3.36
CA CYS A 140 -33.48 13.50 2.67
C CYS A 140 -33.72 13.59 1.16
N PRO A 141 -32.68 13.82 0.33
CA PRO A 141 -32.84 13.92 -1.12
C PRO A 141 -33.27 12.60 -1.78
N GLN A 142 -33.06 11.46 -1.11
CA GLN A 142 -33.37 10.13 -1.65
C GLN A 142 -34.76 9.62 -1.25
N CYS A 143 -35.15 9.76 0.02
CA CYS A 143 -36.41 9.20 0.53
C CYS A 143 -37.44 10.25 0.98
N GLY A 144 -37.09 11.55 0.98
CA GLY A 144 -37.97 12.65 1.38
C GLY A 144 -38.29 12.73 2.89
N LYS A 145 -37.78 11.80 3.71
CA LYS A 145 -37.98 11.80 5.17
C LYS A 145 -37.15 12.90 5.84
N LYS A 146 -37.54 13.26 7.07
CA LYS A 146 -36.81 14.25 7.86
C LYS A 146 -35.41 13.76 8.22
N LEU A 147 -34.44 14.65 8.03
CA LEU A 147 -33.06 14.48 8.45
C LEU A 147 -32.91 14.78 9.95
N LYS A 148 -32.00 14.07 10.62
CA LYS A 148 -31.60 14.26 12.02
C LYS A 148 -30.08 14.35 12.10
N SER A 149 -29.57 15.03 13.11
CA SER A 149 -28.12 15.11 13.36
C SER A 149 -27.53 13.70 13.50
N PHE A 150 -26.47 13.43 12.76
CA PHE A 150 -25.71 12.20 12.83
C PHE A 150 -24.52 12.41 13.78
N ASP A 151 -24.38 11.53 14.77
CA ASP A 151 -23.22 11.52 15.65
C ASP A 151 -22.08 10.74 14.99
N ASN A 152 -21.05 11.44 14.54
CA ASN A 152 -19.84 10.85 13.96
C ASN A 152 -18.70 10.68 14.98
N SER A 153 -18.94 10.86 16.28
CA SER A 153 -17.94 10.68 17.33
C SER A 153 -17.20 9.33 17.25
N GLY A 154 -17.93 8.25 16.92
CA GLY A 154 -17.34 6.93 16.71
C GLY A 154 -16.36 6.86 15.54
N ILE A 155 -16.68 7.56 14.44
CA ILE A 155 -15.82 7.63 13.24
C ILE A 155 -14.56 8.44 13.55
N ILE A 156 -14.72 9.59 14.22
CA ILE A 156 -13.61 10.44 14.67
C ILE A 156 -12.63 9.63 15.52
N ASN A 157 -13.13 8.94 16.55
CA ASN A 157 -12.30 8.11 17.42
C ASN A 157 -11.58 6.98 16.67
N ALA A 158 -12.26 6.34 15.70
CA ALA A 158 -11.64 5.29 14.89
C ALA A 158 -10.53 5.83 13.97
N LEU A 159 -10.74 7.01 13.38
CA LEU A 159 -9.74 7.69 12.55
C LEU A 159 -8.53 8.12 13.38
N GLU A 160 -8.74 8.71 14.57
CA GLU A 160 -7.67 9.10 15.49
C GLU A 160 -6.81 7.90 15.90
N ARG A 161 -7.43 6.82 16.37
CA ARG A 161 -6.71 5.58 16.72
C ARG A 161 -5.91 5.03 15.55
N ARG A 162 -6.46 5.09 14.33
CA ARG A 162 -5.77 4.60 13.13
C ARG A 162 -4.58 5.48 12.77
N ILE A 163 -4.71 6.80 12.87
CA ILE A 163 -3.64 7.76 12.65
C ILE A 163 -2.51 7.57 13.67
N ASP A 164 -2.85 7.39 14.95
CA ASP A 164 -1.85 7.19 16.01
C ASP A 164 -1.09 5.88 15.84
N SER A 165 -1.79 4.78 15.50
CA SER A 165 -1.16 3.51 15.13
C SER A 165 -0.17 3.68 13.97
N LEU A 166 -0.58 4.36 12.89
CA LEU A 166 0.28 4.59 11.73
C LEU A 166 1.51 5.44 12.07
N LYS A 167 1.37 6.47 12.90
CA LYS A 167 2.51 7.28 13.35
C LYS A 167 3.48 6.52 14.24
N SER A 168 2.96 5.61 15.07
CA SER A 168 3.77 4.76 15.94
C SER A 168 4.54 3.69 15.16
N ASP A 169 3.93 3.15 14.10
CA ASP A 169 4.56 2.14 13.25
C ASP A 169 5.72 2.74 12.42
N PHE A 170 5.68 4.05 12.15
CA PHE A 170 6.65 4.75 11.29
C PHE A 170 7.11 6.10 11.89
N PRO A 171 8.04 6.08 12.87
CA PRO A 171 8.59 7.30 13.47
C PRO A 171 9.60 7.97 12.51
N GLY A 172 9.10 8.57 11.44
CA GLY A 172 9.90 9.27 10.42
C GLY A 172 9.10 9.96 9.32
N SER A 173 7.77 9.83 9.32
CA SER A 173 6.86 10.51 8.40
C SER A 173 6.63 11.98 8.74
#